data_AF-A0A7Y7P4V5-F1
#
_entry.id   AF-A0A7Y7P4V5-F1
#
_cell.length_a   1.000
_cell.length_b   1.000
_cell.length_c   1.000
_cell.angle_alpha   90.00
_cell.angle_beta   90.00
_cell.angle_gamma   90.00
#
_symmetry.space_group_name_H-M   'P 1'
#
loop_
_entity.id
_entity.type
_entity.pdbx_description
1 polymer ?
#
loop_
_entity_poly.entity_id
_entity_poly.type
_entity_poly.pdbx_seq_one_letter_code
_entity_poly.pdbx_strand_id
1 'polypeptide(L)' 'MNLFEIYNRLNLFNRLIEMQCTGTPKEFARKLGISRSELYNTIKHAQELGVNIRYSRIKHTFFYDSPTRISVVIETE' A
#
# COMPACT_ATOMS: atom_id res chain seq x y z
N MET A 1 -12.23 -11.78 -7.68
CA MET A 1 -11.96 -10.41 -7.19
C MET A 1 -12.90 -9.49 -7.93
N ASN A 2 -13.77 -8.77 -7.21
CA ASN A 2 -14.62 -7.75 -7.81
C ASN A 2 -13.93 -6.38 -7.78
N LEU A 3 -14.42 -5.41 -8.57
CA LEU A 3 -13.83 -4.07 -8.66
C LEU A 3 -13.84 -3.33 -7.30
N PHE A 4 -14.90 -3.46 -6.52
CA PHE A 4 -15.03 -2.82 -5.21
C PHE A 4 -14.02 -3.33 -4.19
N GLU A 5 -13.71 -4.63 -4.19
CA GLU A 5 -12.68 -5.24 -3.35
C GLU A 5 -11.29 -4.71 -3.68
N ILE A 6 -10.99 -4.54 -4.96
CA ILE A 6 -9.71 -3.97 -5.42
C ILE A 6 -9.59 -2.52 -4.94
N TYR A 7 -10.63 -1.71 -5.15
CA TYR A 7 -10.68 -0.32 -4.70
C TYR A 7 -10.49 -0.21 -3.19
N ASN A 8 -11.25 -0.98 -2.40
CA ASN A 8 -11.16 -0.96 -0.94
C ASN A 8 -9.76 -1.38 -0.46
N ARG A 9 -9.16 -2.38 -1.10
CA ARG A 9 -7.81 -2.85 -0.75
C ARG A 9 -6.75 -1.79 -1.05
N LEU A 10 -6.81 -1.14 -2.21
CA LEU A 10 -5.86 -0.07 -2.58
C LEU A 10 -5.99 1.14 -1.66
N ASN A 11 -7.22 1.53 -1.28
CA ASN A 11 -7.43 2.59 -0.30
C ASN A 11 -6.88 2.22 1.08
N LEU A 12 -7.10 0.99 1.54
CA LEU A 12 -6.52 0.51 2.79
C LEU A 12 -4.98 0.50 2.74
N PHE A 13 -4.41 0.07 1.62
CA PHE A 13 -2.95 0.10 1.38
C PHE A 13 -2.40 1.51 1.55
N ASN A 14 -2.97 2.49 0.83
CA ASN A 14 -2.51 3.88 0.90
C ASN A 14 -2.65 4.44 2.32
N ARG A 15 -3.84 4.31 2.93
CA ARG A 15 -4.14 4.84 4.27
C ARG A 15 -3.21 4.29 5.35
N LEU A 16 -2.88 2.99 5.30
CA LEU A 16 -1.98 2.39 6.29
C LEU A 16 -0.54 2.89 6.18
N ILE A 17 -0.06 3.21 4.97
CA ILE A 17 1.27 3.79 4.76
C ILE A 17 1.29 5.26 5.20
N GLU A 18 0.25 6.04 4.87
CA GLU A 18 0.13 7.44 5.31
C GLU A 18 0.15 7.56 6.83
N MET A 19 -0.63 6.70 7.51
CA MET A 19 -0.67 6.67 8.97
C MET A 19 0.55 6.00 9.61
N GLN A 20 1.46 5.42 8.82
CA GLN A 20 2.59 4.62 9.31
C GLN A 20 2.15 3.49 10.27
N CYS A 21 1.00 2.89 9.97
CA CYS A 21 0.35 1.85 10.77
C CYS A 21 0.36 0.49 10.07
N THR A 22 1.34 0.23 9.19
CA THR A 22 1.37 -1.03 8.43
C THR A 22 1.77 -2.22 9.30
N GLY A 23 2.65 -2.01 10.28
CA GLY A 23 3.34 -3.10 10.96
C GLY A 23 4.42 -3.71 10.06
N THR A 24 4.88 -4.91 10.44
CA THR A 24 5.82 -5.72 9.64
C THR A 24 5.21 -6.09 8.27
N PRO A 25 6.02 -6.48 7.28
CA PRO A 25 5.51 -6.90 5.96
C PRO A 25 4.49 -8.05 6.04
N LYS A 26 4.63 -8.94 7.02
CA LYS A 26 3.67 -10.04 7.26
C LYS A 26 2.33 -9.50 7.77
N GLU A 27 2.35 -8.55 8.69
CA GLU A 27 1.14 -7.94 9.24
C GLU A 27 0.45 -7.05 8.21
N PHE A 28 1.22 -6.32 7.40
CA PHE A 28 0.66 -5.49 6.36
C PHE A 28 -0.04 -6.32 5.28
N ALA A 29 0.59 -7.39 4.80
CA ALA A 29 -0.02 -8.33 3.86
C ALA A 29 -1.31 -8.96 4.43
N ARG A 30 -1.28 -9.34 5.73
CA ARG A 30 -2.46 -9.86 6.44
C ARG A 30 -3.60 -8.82 6.51
N LYS A 31 -3.30 -7.56 6.84
CA LYS A 31 -4.30 -6.47 6.87
C LYS A 31 -4.96 -6.24 5.52
N LEU A 32 -4.22 -6.43 4.43
CA LEU A 32 -4.71 -6.30 3.05
C LEU A 32 -5.39 -7.56 2.49
N GLY A 33 -5.33 -8.68 3.22
CA GLY A 33 -5.86 -9.97 2.76
C GLY A 33 -5.08 -10.57 1.57
N ILE A 34 -3.78 -10.28 1.46
CA ILE A 34 -2.93 -10.76 0.36
C ILE A 34 -1.71 -11.52 0.87
N SER A 35 -1.01 -12.20 -0.05
CA SER A 35 0.28 -12.83 0.28
C SER A 35 1.39 -11.78 0.47
N ARG A 36 2.46 -12.16 1.17
CA ARG A 36 3.64 -11.31 1.30
C ARG A 36 4.28 -10.97 -0.04
N SER A 37 4.35 -11.94 -0.96
CA SER A 37 4.92 -11.72 -2.30
C SER A 37 4.08 -10.72 -3.09
N GLU A 38 2.75 -10.82 -2.99
CA GLU A 38 1.85 -9.89 -3.67
C GLU A 38 1.94 -8.47 -3.10
N LEU A 39 2.11 -8.31 -1.78
CA LEU A 39 2.43 -7.02 -1.18
C LEU A 39 3.68 -6.39 -1.81
N TYR A 40 4.78 -7.16 -1.95
CA TYR A 40 6.00 -6.64 -2.55
C TYR A 40 5.84 -6.34 -4.04
N ASN A 41 5.03 -7.11 -4.77
CA ASN A 41 4.68 -6.79 -6.16
C ASN A 41 3.89 -5.48 -6.26
N THR A 42 2.92 -5.24 -5.38
CA THR A 42 2.17 -3.98 -5.31
C THR A 42 3.10 -2.80 -5.00
N ILE A 43 4.01 -2.95 -4.04
CA ILE A 43 5.00 -1.91 -3.72
C ILE A 43 5.92 -1.63 -4.90
N LYS A 44 6.42 -2.68 -5.57
CA LYS A 44 7.27 -2.55 -6.75
C LYS A 44 6.54 -1.79 -7.87
N HIS A 45 5.28 -2.13 -8.13
CA HIS A 45 4.47 -1.45 -9.13
C HIS A 45 4.26 0.04 -8.77
N ALA A 46 4.01 0.35 -7.50
CA ALA A 46 3.92 1.73 -7.04
C ALA A 46 5.24 2.50 -7.25
N GLN A 47 6.39 1.85 -7.01
CA GLN A 47 7.71 2.43 -7.27
C GLN A 47 7.96 2.68 -8.76
N GLU A 48 7.51 1.78 -9.64
CA GLU A 48 7.56 1.96 -11.11
C GLU A 48 6.73 3.17 -11.58
N LEU A 49 5.67 3.52 -10.84
CA LEU A 49 4.84 4.72 -11.05
C LEU A 49 5.40 5.99 -10.38
N GLY A 50 6.60 5.93 -9.81
CA GLY A 50 7.25 7.08 -9.16
C GLY A 50 6.86 7.32 -7.69
N VAL A 51 6.18 6.36 -7.05
CA VAL A 51 5.85 6.43 -5.62
C VAL A 51 6.90 5.69 -4.81
N ASN A 52 7.76 6.43 -4.09
CA ASN A 52 8.81 5.82 -3.30
C ASN A 52 8.29 5.37 -1.92
N ILE A 53 8.09 4.06 -1.77
CA ILE A 53 7.69 3.44 -0.50
C ILE A 53 8.87 2.69 0.10
N ARG A 54 9.21 2.99 1.36
CA ARG A 54 10.28 2.32 2.10
C ARG A 54 9.76 1.69 3.38
N TYR A 55 10.48 0.69 3.89
CA TYR A 55 10.21 0.06 5.17
C TYR A 55 11.22 0.50 6.23
N SER A 56 10.74 1.05 7.34
CA SER A 56 11.54 1.31 8.52
C SER A 56 11.56 0.08 9.42
N ARG A 57 12.74 -0.52 9.60
CA ARG A 57 12.93 -1.64 10.54
C ARG A 57 12.80 -1.21 12.00
N ILE A 58 13.11 0.05 12.32
CA ILE A 58 13.04 0.59 13.69
C ILE A 58 11.58 0.90 14.05
N LYS A 59 10.84 1.55 13.14
CA LYS A 59 9.44 1.91 13.37
C LYS A 59 8.46 0.78 13.02
N HIS A 60 8.94 -0.32 12.45
CA HIS A 60 8.13 -1.42 11.96
C HIS A 60 6.96 -0.97 11.07
N THR A 61 7.24 -0.09 10.11
CA THR A 61 6.21 0.42 9.21
C THR A 61 6.76 0.78 7.84
N PHE A 62 5.92 0.68 6.82
CA PHE A 62 6.14 1.34 5.55
C PHE A 62 5.77 2.82 5.65
N PHE A 63 6.45 3.64 4.84
CA PHE A 63 6.23 5.08 4.75
C PHE A 63 6.57 5.58 3.34
N TYR A 64 6.02 6.73 2.95
CA TYR A 64 6.40 7.44 1.73
C TYR A 64 7.71 8.20 1.95
N ASP A 65 8.72 7.91 1.13
CA ASP A 65 10.05 8.53 1.15
C ASP A 65 10.15 9.74 0.21
N SER A 66 9.03 10.15 -0.37
CA SER A 66 8.89 11.28 -1.28
C SER A 66 7.55 11.97 -1.02
N PRO A 67 7.35 13.23 -1.42
CA PRO A 67 6.07 13.92 -1.30
C PRO A 67 4.98 13.36 -2.24
N THR A 68 5.15 12.13 -2.74
CA THR A 68 4.21 11.45 -3.63
C THR A 68 3.33 10.51 -2.82
N ARG A 69 2.05 10.44 -3.19
CA ARG A 69 1.04 9.57 -2.58
C ARG A 69 0.24 8.85 -3.66
N ILE A 70 -0.45 7.78 -3.29
CA ILE A 70 -1.36 7.07 -4.20
C ILE A 70 -2.76 7.63 -4.01
N SER A 71 -3.44 7.98 -5.10
CA SER A 71 -4.85 8.38 -5.09
C SER A 71 -5.62 7.51 -6.07
N VAL A 72 -6.68 6.85 -5.58
CA VAL A 72 -7.60 6.06 -6.42
C VAL A 72 -8.92 6.81 -6.52
N VAL A 73 -9.28 7.24 -7.72
CA VAL A 73 -10.53 7.96 -8.01
C VAL A 73 -11.38 7.08 -8.90
N ILE A 74 -12.67 6.95 -8.56
CA ILE A 74 -13.67 6.34 -9.42
C ILE A 74 -14.57 7.48 -9.88
N GLU A 75 -14.57 7.71 -11.19
CA GLU A 75 -15.47 8.68 -11.82
C GLU A 75 -16.65 7.91 -12.43
N THR A 76 -17.85 8.42 -12.22
CA THR A 76 -19.08 7.92 -12.83
C THR A 76 -19.62 9.02 -13.73
N GLU A 77 -19.95 8.68 -14.97
CA GLU A 77 -20.61 9.59 -15.93
C GLU A 77 -22.00 10.03 -15.47
#